data_AF-A0A239QSG6-F1
#
_entry.id   AF-A0A239QSG6-F1
#
_cell.length_a   1.000
_cell.length_b   1.000
_cell.length_c   1.000
_cell.angle_alpha   90.00
_cell.angle_beta   90.00
_cell.angle_gamma   90.00
#
_symmetry.space_group_name_H-M   'P 1'
#
loop_
_entity.id
_entity.type
_entity.pdbx_description
1 polymer ?
#
loop_
_entity_poly.entity_id
_entity_poly.type
_entity_poly.pdbx_seq_one_letter_code
_entity_poly.pdbx_strand_id
1 'polypeptide(L)'
;MDQWLPAYVLTCAIEIPIVFAMISGLAWRLRSNHPRLELLALAWALQLTHPVLWLVNPSFPTAALLAEAVIVLVEGAGIYAWAVARTDAPRGRETATMALAVALCANAASLLAGLLLSL
;
A
#
# COMPACT_ATOMS: atom_id res chain seq x y z
N MET A 1 9.55 -13.64 17.27
CA MET A 1 8.73 -12.41 17.21
C MET A 1 9.60 -11.17 17.02
N ASP A 2 10.90 -11.17 17.31
CA ASP A 2 11.69 -9.93 17.46
C ASP A 2 12.00 -9.14 16.16
N GLN A 3 11.59 -9.63 14.99
CA GLN A 3 11.86 -9.00 13.69
C GLN A 3 10.67 -8.25 13.09
N TRP A 4 9.49 -8.26 13.74
CA TRP A 4 8.28 -7.65 13.17
C TRP A 4 8.41 -6.14 13.01
N LEU A 5 9.02 -5.46 13.99
CA LEU A 5 9.15 -4.01 13.99
C LEU A 5 10.16 -3.53 12.94
N PRO A 6 11.39 -4.10 12.83
CA PRO A 6 12.30 -3.78 11.74
C PRO A 6 11.69 -3.99 10.35
N ALA A 7 10.98 -5.11 10.14
CA ALA A 7 10.31 -5.39 8.88
C ALA A 7 9.19 -4.40 8.59
N TYR A 8 8.38 -4.04 9.59
CA TYR A 8 7.35 -3.03 9.46
C TYR A 8 7.92 -1.65 9.09
N VAL A 9 9.02 -1.24 9.73
CA VAL A 9 9.71 0.02 9.42
C VAL A 9 10.27 0.00 8.00
N LEU A 10 10.84 -1.14 7.56
CA LEU A 10 11.32 -1.32 6.20
C LEU A 10 10.18 -1.20 5.19
N THR A 11 9.04 -1.87 5.43
CA THR A 11 7.83 -1.75 4.60
C THR A 11 7.41 -0.28 4.47
N CYS A 12 7.28 0.43 5.59
CA CYS A 12 6.93 1.85 5.60
C CYS A 12 7.92 2.68 4.77
N ALA A 13 9.22 2.42 4.91
CA ALA A 13 10.27 3.15 4.21
C ALA A 13 10.24 2.96 2.68
N ILE A 14 9.68 1.85 2.20
CA ILE A 14 9.59 1.51 0.78
C ILE A 14 8.25 1.94 0.20
N GLU A 15 7.17 1.54 0.83
CA GLU A 15 5.83 1.68 0.28
C GLU A 15 5.35 3.13 0.31
N ILE A 16 5.62 3.87 1.39
CA ILE A 16 5.17 5.27 1.52
C ILE A 16 5.70 6.13 0.37
N PRO A 17 7.01 6.13 0.04
CA PRO A 17 7.52 6.86 -1.12
C PRO A 17 6.91 6.41 -2.44
N ILE A 18 6.68 5.10 -2.64
CA ILE A 18 6.09 4.57 -3.88
C ILE A 18 4.65 5.05 -4.04
N VAL A 19 3.83 4.89 -3.00
CA VAL A 19 2.44 5.38 -2.99
C VAL A 19 2.42 6.88 -3.25
N PHE A 20 3.30 7.65 -2.59
CA PHE A 20 3.39 9.09 -2.78
C PHE A 20 3.74 9.46 -4.22
N ALA A 21 4.77 8.83 -4.79
CA ALA A 21 5.24 9.10 -6.14
C ALA A 21 4.20 8.71 -7.20
N MET A 22 3.62 7.52 -7.10
CA MET A 22 2.63 7.04 -8.06
C MET A 22 1.37 7.89 -8.02
N ILE A 23 0.78 8.13 -6.83
CA ILE A 23 -0.44 8.93 -6.72
C ILE A 23 -0.19 10.37 -7.15
N SER A 24 0.97 10.95 -6.86
CA SER A 24 1.31 12.30 -7.35
C SER A 24 1.46 12.36 -8.88
N GLY A 25 1.80 11.23 -9.52
CA GLY A 25 1.84 11.09 -10.97
C GLY A 25 0.46 10.84 -11.60
N LEU A 26 -0.52 10.39 -10.82
CA LEU A 26 -1.91 10.34 -11.24
C LEU A 26 -2.45 11.78 -11.17
N ALA A 27 -2.97 12.31 -12.28
CA ALA A 27 -3.43 13.69 -12.41
C ALA A 27 -4.69 14.03 -11.57
N TRP A 28 -4.93 13.32 -10.48
CA TRP A 28 -6.02 13.49 -9.53
C TRP A 28 -5.77 14.72 -8.65
N ARG A 29 -6.65 15.70 -8.73
CA ARG A 29 -6.58 16.91 -7.93
C ARG A 29 -7.26 16.69 -6.58
N LEU A 30 -6.49 16.78 -5.51
CA LEU A 30 -7.02 16.71 -4.14
C LEU A 30 -7.87 17.94 -3.83
N ARG A 31 -9.01 17.72 -3.17
CA ARG A 31 -9.93 18.79 -2.70
C ARG A 31 -9.52 19.42 -1.36
N SER A 32 -8.28 19.20 -0.95
CA SER A 32 -7.77 19.52 0.40
C SER A 32 -6.95 20.80 0.42
N ASN A 33 -6.99 21.52 1.54
CA ASN A 33 -6.07 22.64 1.81
C ASN A 33 -4.64 22.15 2.10
N HIS A 34 -4.46 20.88 2.44
CA HIS A 34 -3.17 20.27 2.76
C HIS A 34 -2.93 18.97 1.98
N PRO A 35 -2.81 19.03 0.64
CA PRO A 35 -2.80 17.84 -0.21
C PRO A 35 -1.68 16.85 0.12
N ARG A 36 -0.49 17.36 0.46
CA ARG A 36 0.66 16.51 0.84
C ARG A 36 0.44 15.77 2.15
N LEU A 37 -0.18 16.41 3.15
CA LEU A 37 -0.47 15.78 4.44
C LEU A 37 -1.56 14.72 4.30
N GLU A 38 -2.55 14.96 3.45
CA GLU A 38 -3.61 13.99 3.20
C GLU A 38 -3.12 12.76 2.43
N LEU A 39 -2.23 12.95 1.46
CA LEU A 39 -1.57 11.84 0.77
C LEU A 39 -0.65 11.06 1.73
N LEU A 40 0.09 11.76 2.59
CA LEU A 40 0.91 11.12 3.61
C LEU A 40 0.05 10.32 4.59
N ALA A 41 -1.10 10.85 5.00
CA ALA A 41 -2.04 10.16 5.89
C ALA A 41 -2.63 8.92 5.24
N LEU A 42 -2.96 8.96 3.94
CA LEU A 42 -3.34 7.77 3.18
C LEU A 42 -2.23 6.74 3.19
N ALA A 43 -1.01 7.12 2.80
CA ALA A 43 0.12 6.21 2.68
C ALA A 43 0.42 5.51 4.02
N TRP A 44 0.36 6.24 5.14
CA TRP A 44 0.48 5.67 6.48
C TRP A 44 -0.69 4.76 6.85
N ALA A 45 -1.93 5.13 6.51
CA ALA A 45 -3.10 4.31 6.81
C ALA A 45 -3.06 2.95 6.11
N LEU A 46 -2.50 2.89 4.89
CA LEU A 46 -2.29 1.62 4.18
C LEU A 46 -1.39 0.67 4.97
N GLN A 47 -0.34 1.18 5.63
CA GLN A 47 0.60 0.36 6.42
C GLN A 47 -0.06 -0.39 7.60
N LEU A 48 -1.30 -0.06 7.98
CA LEU A 48 -2.01 -0.79 9.02
C LEU A 48 -2.40 -2.22 8.60
N THR A 49 -2.24 -2.57 7.32
CA THR A 49 -2.46 -3.93 6.80
C THR A 49 -1.32 -4.89 7.18
N HIS A 50 -0.07 -4.43 7.22
CA HIS A 50 1.11 -5.29 7.40
C HIS A 50 1.30 -5.92 8.77
N PRO A 51 0.90 -5.32 9.91
CA PRO A 51 0.90 -6.01 11.19
C PRO A 51 0.08 -7.32 11.18
N VAL A 52 -0.93 -7.44 10.30
CA VAL A 52 -1.75 -8.64 10.15
C VAL A 52 -0.96 -9.79 9.52
N LEU A 53 0.05 -9.52 8.67
CA LEU A 53 0.92 -10.56 8.09
C LEU A 53 1.67 -11.35 9.17
N TRP A 54 2.00 -10.71 10.30
CA TRP A 54 2.67 -11.35 11.43
C TRP A 54 1.77 -12.27 12.24
N LEU A 55 0.45 -12.18 12.06
CA LEU A 55 -0.51 -13.15 12.59
C LEU A 55 -0.57 -14.42 11.73
N VAL A 56 -0.10 -14.36 10.49
CA VAL A 56 -0.02 -15.50 9.58
C VAL A 56 1.31 -16.22 9.84
N ASN A 57 1.25 -17.47 10.30
CA ASN A 57 2.44 -18.23 10.66
C ASN A 57 3.37 -18.42 9.43
N PRO A 58 4.65 -17.96 9.49
CA PRO A 58 5.59 -18.03 8.37
C PRO A 58 5.98 -19.45 7.93
N SER A 59 5.59 -20.50 8.67
CA SER A 59 5.83 -21.91 8.26
C SER A 59 5.12 -22.32 6.97
N PHE A 60 4.21 -21.50 6.43
CA PHE A 60 3.47 -21.79 5.20
C PHE A 60 3.64 -20.68 4.15
N PRO A 61 4.61 -20.81 3.23
CA PRO A 61 4.87 -19.80 2.20
C PRO A 61 3.64 -19.44 1.36
N THR A 62 2.80 -20.43 1.06
CA THR A 62 1.53 -20.23 0.35
C THR A 62 0.54 -19.36 1.12
N ALA A 63 0.51 -19.49 2.46
CA ALA A 63 -0.37 -18.67 3.30
C ALA A 63 0.09 -17.20 3.34
N ALA A 64 1.42 -16.97 3.37
CA ALA A 64 1.99 -15.64 3.26
C ALA A 64 1.63 -14.99 1.91
N LEU A 65 1.80 -15.72 0.80
CA LEU A 65 1.46 -15.20 -0.54
C LEU A 65 -0.03 -14.87 -0.69
N LEU A 66 -0.92 -15.69 -0.12
CA LEU A 66 -2.36 -15.41 -0.11
C LEU A 66 -2.69 -14.18 0.73
N ALA A 67 -2.02 -14.00 1.87
CA ALA A 67 -2.21 -12.83 2.72
C ALA A 67 -1.75 -11.55 2.01
N GLU A 68 -0.60 -11.57 1.34
CA GLU A 68 -0.11 -10.48 0.48
C GLU A 68 -1.14 -10.12 -0.62
N ALA A 69 -1.70 -11.12 -1.30
CA ALA A 69 -2.72 -10.88 -2.32
C ALA A 69 -3.98 -10.22 -1.73
N VAL A 70 -4.40 -10.60 -0.53
CA VAL A 70 -5.51 -9.98 0.18
C VAL A 70 -5.17 -8.53 0.56
N ILE A 71 -3.95 -8.25 1.01
CA ILE A 71 -3.50 -6.89 1.34
C ILE A 71 -3.55 -5.99 0.11
N VAL A 72 -3.04 -6.45 -1.04
CA VAL A 72 -3.11 -5.70 -2.30
C VAL A 72 -4.55 -5.33 -2.65
N LEU A 73 -5.50 -6.25 -2.44
CA LEU A 73 -6.92 -5.98 -2.70
C LEU A 73 -7.51 -4.95 -1.71
N VAL A 74 -7.19 -5.09 -0.42
CA VAL A 74 -7.65 -4.17 0.64
C VAL A 74 -7.09 -2.77 0.44
N GLU A 75 -5.80 -2.65 0.16
CA GLU A 75 -5.13 -1.37 -0.10
C GLU A 75 -5.61 -0.74 -1.40
N GLY A 76 -5.75 -1.53 -2.47
CA GLY A 76 -6.31 -1.05 -3.73
C GLY A 76 -7.73 -0.52 -3.56
N ALA A 77 -8.57 -1.21 -2.79
CA ALA A 77 -9.90 -0.74 -2.44
C ALA A 77 -9.87 0.53 -1.58
N GLY A 78 -8.93 0.61 -0.62
CA GLY A 78 -8.71 1.79 0.22
C GLY A 78 -8.29 3.02 -0.59
N ILE A 79 -7.33 2.87 -1.51
CA ILE A 79 -6.89 3.94 -2.42
C ILE A 79 -8.04 4.37 -3.33
N TYR A 80 -8.83 3.43 -3.87
CA TYR A 80 -9.99 3.75 -4.70
C TYR A 80 -11.03 4.58 -3.92
N ALA A 81 -11.39 4.11 -2.72
CA ALA A 81 -12.36 4.79 -1.86
C ALA A 81 -11.87 6.19 -1.48
N TRP A 82 -10.58 6.31 -1.13
CA TRP A 82 -9.95 7.59 -0.85
C TRP A 82 -9.96 8.51 -2.07
N ALA A 83 -9.57 8.04 -3.26
CA ALA A 83 -9.52 8.85 -4.47
C ALA A 83 -10.90 9.40 -4.81
N VAL A 84 -11.92 8.54 -4.86
CA VAL A 84 -13.30 8.94 -5.14
C VAL A 84 -13.83 9.96 -4.13
N ALA A 85 -13.48 9.81 -2.85
CA ALA A 85 -13.93 10.73 -1.81
C ALA A 85 -13.17 12.06 -1.81
N ARG A 86 -11.85 12.03 -2.00
CA ARG A 86 -10.95 13.15 -1.69
C ARG A 86 -10.39 13.87 -2.92
N THR A 87 -10.52 13.30 -4.11
CA THR A 87 -10.01 13.88 -5.36
C THR A 87 -11.11 14.03 -6.42
N ASP A 88 -10.76 14.59 -7.57
CA ASP A 88 -11.61 14.63 -8.77
C ASP A 88 -11.59 13.34 -9.60
N ALA A 89 -10.99 12.26 -9.09
CA ALA A 89 -10.92 10.98 -9.81
C ALA A 89 -12.33 10.46 -10.17
N PRO A 90 -12.54 9.99 -11.43
CA PRO A 90 -13.83 9.47 -11.84
C PRO A 90 -14.16 8.18 -11.10
N ARG A 91 -15.45 7.93 -10.84
CA ARG A 91 -15.88 6.61 -10.38
C ARG A 91 -15.87 5.65 -11.56
N GLY A 92 -15.25 4.49 -11.39
CA GLY A 92 -15.26 3.46 -12.42
C GLY A 92 -14.01 2.59 -12.47
N ARG A 93 -13.95 1.75 -13.50
CA ARG A 93 -12.92 0.74 -13.69
C ARG A 93 -11.51 1.33 -13.82
N GLU A 94 -11.37 2.50 -14.42
CA GLU A 94 -10.06 3.15 -14.60
C GLU A 94 -9.42 3.49 -13.26
N THR A 95 -10.11 4.25 -12.41
CA THR A 95 -9.64 4.60 -11.05
C THR A 95 -9.39 3.36 -10.20
N ALA A 96 -10.26 2.35 -10.29
CA ALA A 96 -10.05 1.09 -9.59
C ALA A 96 -8.79 0.35 -10.07
N THR A 97 -8.52 0.34 -11.38
CA THR A 97 -7.32 -0.28 -11.96
C THR A 97 -6.06 0.47 -11.55
N MET A 98 -6.09 1.81 -11.57
CA MET A 98 -4.96 2.63 -11.11
C MET A 98 -4.70 2.44 -9.61
N ALA A 99 -5.74 2.42 -8.78
CA ALA A 99 -5.61 2.18 -7.35
C ALA A 99 -5.01 0.80 -7.05
N LEU A 100 -5.46 -0.24 -7.76
CA LEU A 100 -4.89 -1.58 -7.64
C LEU A 100 -3.44 -1.64 -8.12
N ALA A 101 -3.10 -0.92 -9.20
CA ALA A 101 -1.72 -0.85 -9.69
C ALA A 101 -0.78 -0.19 -8.67
N VAL A 102 -1.22 0.88 -8.01
CA VAL A 102 -0.45 1.51 -6.91
C VAL A 102 -0.21 0.53 -5.78
N ALA A 103 -1.26 -0.13 -5.28
CA ALA A 103 -1.15 -1.12 -4.21
C ALA A 103 -0.22 -2.28 -4.61
N LEU A 104 -0.40 -2.84 -5.81
CA LEU A 104 0.42 -3.94 -6.31
C LEU A 104 1.90 -3.54 -6.41
N CYS A 105 2.21 -2.35 -6.95
CA CYS A 105 3.59 -1.88 -7.07
C CYS A 105 4.25 -1.65 -5.70
N ALA A 106 3.53 -1.08 -4.74
CA ALA A 106 4.04 -0.86 -3.38
C ALA A 106 4.36 -2.20 -2.69
N ASN A 107 3.40 -3.12 -2.64
CA ASN A 107 3.56 -4.43 -2.01
C ASN A 107 4.60 -5.30 -2.72
N ALA A 108 4.66 -5.28 -4.07
CA ALA A 108 5.68 -6.02 -4.81
C ALA A 108 7.09 -5.50 -4.51
N ALA A 109 7.26 -4.18 -4.37
CA ALA A 109 8.55 -3.60 -4.04
C ALA A 109 8.99 -3.93 -2.60
N SER A 110 8.09 -3.86 -1.63
CA SER A 110 8.40 -4.22 -0.25
C SER A 110 8.70 -5.72 -0.09
N LEU A 111 7.94 -6.59 -0.77
CA LEU A 111 8.21 -8.02 -0.82
C LEU A 111 9.58 -8.31 -1.43
N LEU A 112 9.92 -7.71 -2.58
CA LEU A 112 11.23 -7.88 -3.22
C LEU A 112 12.37 -7.42 -2.32
N ALA A 113 12.21 -6.28 -1.63
CA ALA A 113 13.23 -5.81 -0.70
C ALA A 113 13.38 -6.74 0.51
N GLY A 114 12.28 -7.25 1.05
CA GLY A 114 12.29 -8.27 2.10
C GLY A 114 13.06 -9.51 1.67
N LEU A 115 12.79 -10.01 0.45
CA LEU A 115 13.50 -11.16 -0.14
C LEU A 115 15.01 -10.89 -0.30
N LEU A 116 15.38 -9.71 -0.80
CA LEU A 116 16.79 -9.33 -1.02
C LEU A 116 17.58 -9.19 0.30
N LEU A 117 16.94 -8.71 1.36
CA LEU A 117 17.57 -8.54 2.69
C LEU A 117 17.57 -9.82 3.53
N SER A 118 16.79 -10.83 3.11
CA SER A 118 16.74 -12.16 3.74
C SER A 118 17.75 -13.16 3.16
N LEU A 119 18.73 -12.70 2.38
CA LEU A 119 19.90 -13.47 1.91
C LEU A 119 21.07 -13.40 2.91
#